data_AF-A0A969RU29-F1
#
_entry.id   AF-A0A969RU29-F1
#
_cell.length_a   1.000
_cell.length_b   1.000
_cell.length_c   1.000
_cell.angle_alpha   90.00
_cell.angle_beta   90.00
_cell.angle_gamma   90.00
#
_symmetry.space_group_name_H-M   'P 1'
#
loop_
_entity.id
_entity.type
_entity.pdbx_description
1 polymer ?
#
loop_
_entity_poly.entity_id
_entity_poly.type
_entity_poly.pdbx_seq_one_letter_code
_entity_poly.pdbx_strand_id
1 'polypeptide(L)'
;MDFIGKLLDHIREQLKDVKPFSWQVSLLLSLFSWFTYLLIREPAVKQFVSLFGWFFLIIGTDWALMKQDITIPGFQFKIKYGPWLTGAFLSCAFWSNGLIIYDAQGAFVSWPLFSVVFAGYSRFIQPGPTFKTPNADQRRDLVILGLVGMLFSCWFRFHFLLQDFSNIIPVLLPITWIAVPLSCGLILAPYQLLAGLPFSMQPSLLSVVNFPSVPGWMPSAGSIACLHRFLPSAVRR
;
A
#
# COMPACT_ATOMS: atom_id res chain seq x y z
N MET A 1 -31.33 -3.32 26.07
CA MET A 1 -30.82 -4.48 25.30
C MET A 1 -31.45 -4.58 23.91
N ASP A 2 -32.38 -3.68 23.61
CA ASP A 2 -33.39 -3.73 22.54
C ASP A 2 -32.79 -3.52 21.14
N PHE A 3 -31.65 -2.84 21.07
CA PHE A 3 -30.87 -2.71 19.84
C PHE A 3 -30.39 -4.06 19.30
N ILE A 4 -29.97 -4.98 20.18
CA ILE A 4 -29.49 -6.31 19.79
C ILE A 4 -30.65 -7.15 19.25
N GLY A 5 -31.82 -7.11 19.90
CA GLY A 5 -33.03 -7.78 19.41
C GLY A 5 -33.44 -7.28 18.02
N LYS A 6 -33.55 -5.95 17.84
CA LYS A 6 -33.84 -5.35 16.54
C LYS A 6 -32.81 -5.69 15.46
N LEU A 7 -31.52 -5.76 15.80
CA LEU A 7 -30.50 -6.21 14.85
C LEU A 7 -30.68 -7.68 14.47
N LEU A 8 -30.97 -8.54 15.45
CA LEU A 8 -31.11 -9.98 15.27
C LEU A 8 -32.33 -10.32 14.40
N ASP A 9 -33.46 -9.65 14.65
CA ASP A 9 -34.67 -9.81 13.84
C ASP A 9 -34.47 -9.31 12.41
N HIS A 10 -33.80 -8.17 12.21
CA HIS A 10 -33.50 -7.66 10.87
C HIS A 10 -32.56 -8.59 10.09
N ILE A 11 -31.54 -9.15 10.75
CA ILE A 11 -30.65 -10.18 10.17
C ILE A 11 -31.46 -11.44 9.83
N ARG A 12 -32.34 -11.89 10.73
CA ARG A 12 -33.17 -13.09 10.54
C ARG A 12 -34.14 -12.94 9.37
N GLU A 13 -34.74 -11.78 9.20
CA GLU A 13 -35.66 -11.49 8.11
C GLU A 13 -34.93 -11.40 6.77
N GLN A 14 -33.74 -10.77 6.73
CA GLN A 14 -32.83 -10.81 5.58
C GLN A 14 -32.32 -12.22 5.25
N LEU A 15 -32.15 -13.10 6.24
CA LEU A 15 -31.76 -14.50 6.03
C LEU A 15 -32.89 -15.38 5.48
N LYS A 16 -34.16 -15.02 5.72
CA LYS A 16 -35.32 -15.85 5.38
C LYS A 16 -35.60 -15.90 3.87
N ASP A 17 -35.18 -14.89 3.12
CA ASP A 17 -35.33 -14.79 1.66
C ASP A 17 -34.04 -15.18 0.90
N VAL A 18 -33.07 -15.79 1.61
CA VAL A 18 -31.79 -16.22 1.01
C VAL A 18 -32.02 -17.45 0.14
N LYS A 19 -32.08 -17.23 -1.17
CA LYS A 19 -31.97 -18.31 -2.17
C LYS A 19 -30.62 -19.02 -1.96
N PRO A 20 -30.55 -20.37 -2.04
CA PRO A 20 -29.36 -21.17 -1.73
C PRO A 20 -28.16 -20.94 -2.67
N PHE A 21 -28.29 -20.04 -3.65
CA PHE A 21 -27.26 -19.62 -4.58
C PHE A 21 -27.22 -18.07 -4.69
N SER A 22 -27.21 -17.40 -3.54
CA SER A 22 -27.14 -15.94 -3.41
C SER A 22 -25.76 -15.47 -2.94
N TRP A 23 -25.34 -14.26 -3.33
CA TRP A 23 -24.10 -13.59 -2.89
C TRP A 23 -23.99 -13.51 -1.35
N GLN A 24 -25.14 -13.41 -0.66
CA GLN A 24 -25.25 -13.43 0.81
C GLN A 24 -24.63 -14.70 1.43
N VAL A 25 -24.76 -15.86 0.77
CA VAL A 25 -24.22 -17.14 1.27
C VAL A 25 -22.69 -17.12 1.23
N SER A 26 -22.08 -16.54 0.20
CA SER A 26 -20.61 -16.42 0.11
C SER A 26 -20.05 -15.49 1.19
N LEU A 27 -20.72 -14.36 1.46
CA LEU A 27 -20.32 -13.48 2.56
C LEU A 27 -20.51 -14.14 3.94
N LEU A 28 -21.59 -14.91 4.12
CA LEU A 28 -21.83 -15.63 5.38
C LEU A 28 -20.78 -16.74 5.60
N LEU A 29 -20.38 -17.46 4.55
CA LEU A 29 -19.26 -18.43 4.61
C LEU A 29 -17.93 -17.75 4.93
N SER A 30 -17.65 -16.58 4.35
CA SER A 30 -16.46 -15.79 4.68
C SER A 30 -16.42 -15.40 6.17
N LEU A 31 -17.54 -14.89 6.70
CA LEU A 31 -17.67 -14.49 8.10
C LEU A 31 -17.60 -15.69 9.06
N PHE A 32 -18.17 -16.84 8.69
CA PHE A 32 -18.02 -18.10 9.42
C PHE A 32 -16.57 -18.61 9.42
N SER A 33 -15.88 -18.49 8.29
CA SER A 33 -14.46 -18.84 8.16
C SER A 33 -13.59 -17.94 9.04
N TRP A 34 -13.87 -16.63 9.09
CA TRP A 34 -13.22 -15.69 10.02
C TRP A 34 -13.48 -16.04 11.49
N PHE A 35 -14.71 -16.44 11.85
CA PHE A 35 -15.01 -16.91 13.21
C PHE A 35 -14.20 -18.17 13.56
N THR A 36 -14.10 -19.12 12.64
CA THR A 36 -13.31 -20.35 12.81
C THR A 36 -11.80 -20.05 12.92
N TYR A 37 -11.29 -19.06 12.19
CA TYR A 37 -9.90 -18.57 12.29
C TYR A 37 -9.55 -18.03 13.69
N LEU A 38 -10.53 -17.50 14.44
CA LEU A 38 -10.34 -17.05 15.82
C LEU A 38 -10.31 -18.21 16.84
N LEU A 39 -11.01 -19.31 16.56
CA LEU A 39 -11.06 -20.49 17.43
C LEU A 39 -9.86 -21.43 17.26
N ILE A 40 -9.26 -21.48 16.06
CA ILE A 40 -8.16 -22.40 15.76
C ILE A 40 -6.81 -21.86 16.27
N ARG A 41 -6.09 -22.69 17.03
CA ARG A 41 -4.71 -22.42 17.48
C ARG A 41 -3.62 -22.90 16.51
N GLU A 42 -3.90 -23.92 15.70
CA GLU A 42 -2.92 -24.56 14.82
C GLU A 42 -2.53 -23.63 13.65
N PRO A 43 -1.26 -23.22 13.49
CA PRO A 43 -0.87 -22.19 12.53
C PRO A 43 -1.10 -22.58 11.07
N ALA A 44 -0.84 -23.85 10.71
CA ALA A 44 -1.02 -24.32 9.34
C ALA A 44 -2.50 -24.28 8.92
N VAL A 45 -3.39 -24.86 9.73
CA VAL A 45 -4.84 -24.85 9.46
C VAL A 45 -5.39 -23.42 9.46
N LYS A 46 -4.88 -22.56 10.35
CA LYS A 46 -5.26 -21.14 10.43
C LYS A 46 -4.96 -20.37 9.14
N GLN A 47 -3.85 -20.64 8.47
CA GLN A 47 -3.54 -20.03 7.17
C GLN A 47 -4.50 -20.51 6.06
N PHE A 48 -4.79 -21.81 5.98
CA PHE A 48 -5.78 -22.33 5.02
C PHE A 48 -7.17 -21.72 5.23
N VAL A 49 -7.64 -21.62 6.49
CA VAL A 49 -8.93 -21.02 6.82
C VAL A 49 -8.95 -19.52 6.48
N SER A 50 -7.85 -18.79 6.69
CA SER A 50 -7.75 -17.39 6.24
C SER A 50 -7.90 -17.26 4.72
N LEU A 51 -7.18 -18.07 3.94
CA LEU A 51 -7.26 -18.07 2.48
C LEU A 51 -8.67 -18.35 1.96
N PHE A 52 -9.35 -19.36 2.51
CA PHE A 52 -10.76 -19.64 2.16
C PHE A 52 -11.69 -18.49 2.55
N GLY A 53 -11.53 -17.91 3.74
CA GLY A 53 -12.30 -16.75 4.20
C GLY A 53 -12.19 -15.57 3.24
N TRP A 54 -10.97 -15.24 2.80
CA TRP A 54 -10.73 -14.20 1.80
C TRP A 54 -11.28 -14.57 0.41
N PHE A 55 -11.14 -15.82 -0.03
CA PHE A 55 -11.67 -16.27 -1.33
C PHE A 55 -13.20 -16.14 -1.42
N PHE A 56 -13.93 -16.59 -0.39
CA PHE A 56 -15.38 -16.44 -0.32
C PHE A 56 -15.81 -14.97 -0.22
N LEU A 57 -15.01 -14.12 0.42
CA LEU A 57 -15.25 -12.67 0.48
C LEU A 57 -15.15 -12.03 -0.90
N ILE A 58 -14.07 -12.31 -1.64
CA ILE A 58 -13.81 -11.75 -2.96
C ILE A 58 -14.89 -12.21 -3.95
N ILE A 59 -15.21 -13.50 -3.99
CA ILE A 59 -16.28 -14.05 -4.85
C ILE A 59 -17.64 -13.45 -4.47
N GLY A 60 -17.99 -13.40 -3.18
CA GLY A 60 -19.25 -12.83 -2.72
C GLY A 60 -19.40 -11.34 -3.05
N THR A 61 -18.32 -10.57 -2.94
CA THR A 61 -18.28 -9.15 -3.28
C THR A 61 -18.37 -8.93 -4.80
N ASP A 62 -17.60 -9.66 -5.60
CA ASP A 62 -17.63 -9.53 -7.06
C ASP A 62 -19.05 -9.78 -7.60
N TRP A 63 -19.70 -10.83 -7.10
CA TRP A 63 -21.06 -11.20 -7.50
C TRP A 63 -22.14 -10.24 -6.98
N ALA A 64 -21.94 -9.65 -5.80
CA ALA A 64 -22.83 -8.60 -5.29
C ALA A 64 -22.73 -7.31 -6.14
N LEU A 65 -21.50 -6.90 -6.50
CA LEU A 65 -21.24 -5.66 -7.21
C LEU A 65 -21.43 -5.78 -8.74
N MET A 66 -21.47 -6.99 -9.32
CA MET A 66 -21.84 -7.21 -10.72
C MET A 66 -23.18 -6.58 -11.12
N LYS A 67 -24.12 -6.42 -10.17
CA LYS A 67 -25.47 -5.88 -10.42
C LYS A 67 -25.59 -4.37 -10.27
N GLN A 68 -24.54 -3.67 -9.83
CA GLN A 68 -24.60 -2.26 -9.52
C GLN A 68 -23.63 -1.44 -10.39
N ASP A 69 -24.17 -0.78 -11.42
CA ASP A 69 -23.44 0.21 -12.22
C ASP A 69 -23.86 1.62 -11.78
N ILE A 70 -22.94 2.39 -11.18
CA ILE A 70 -23.15 3.83 -10.96
C ILE A 70 -22.80 4.56 -12.26
N THR A 71 -23.81 5.19 -12.87
CA THR A 71 -23.61 6.10 -14.01
C THR A 71 -23.41 7.51 -13.46
N ILE A 72 -22.21 8.08 -13.60
CA ILE A 72 -21.94 9.46 -13.18
C ILE A 72 -22.54 10.40 -14.23
N PRO A 73 -23.53 11.25 -13.88
CA PRO A 73 -24.13 12.17 -14.85
C PRO A 73 -23.16 13.30 -15.19
N GLY A 74 -22.49 13.18 -16.35
CA GLY A 74 -21.60 14.23 -16.89
C GLY A 74 -20.48 13.67 -17.76
N PHE A 75 -19.87 12.55 -17.36
CA PHE A 75 -18.96 11.75 -18.19
C PHE A 75 -19.66 10.43 -18.53
N GLN A 76 -19.75 10.06 -19.82
CA GLN A 76 -20.38 8.78 -20.21
C GLN A 76 -19.53 7.52 -19.87
N PHE A 77 -18.66 7.62 -18.86
CA PHE A 77 -17.93 6.50 -18.30
C PHE A 77 -18.78 5.79 -17.25
N LYS A 78 -19.18 4.55 -17.53
CA LYS A 78 -19.69 3.62 -16.52
C LYS A 78 -18.55 3.08 -15.69
N ILE A 79 -18.24 3.74 -14.57
CA ILE A 79 -17.22 3.26 -13.63
C ILE A 79 -17.83 2.13 -12.80
N LYS A 80 -17.43 0.90 -13.10
CA LYS A 80 -17.69 -0.25 -12.23
C LYS A 80 -16.77 -0.18 -11.03
N TYR A 81 -17.32 0.10 -9.86
CA TYR A 81 -16.59 0.09 -8.59
C TYR A 81 -16.34 -1.33 -8.05
N GLY A 82 -17.05 -2.34 -8.58
CA GLY A 82 -16.81 -3.77 -8.35
C GLY A 82 -15.34 -4.16 -8.37
N PRO A 83 -14.65 -4.06 -9.52
CA PRO A 83 -13.21 -4.32 -9.63
C PRO A 83 -12.31 -3.51 -8.69
N TRP A 84 -12.75 -2.34 -8.21
CA TRP A 84 -11.96 -1.52 -7.29
C TRP A 84 -12.04 -2.05 -5.87
N LEU A 85 -13.25 -2.44 -5.42
CA LEU A 85 -13.45 -3.02 -4.10
C LEU A 85 -12.91 -4.47 -4.02
N THR A 86 -13.08 -5.29 -5.05
CA THR A 86 -12.53 -6.65 -5.10
C THR A 86 -11.00 -6.64 -5.16
N GLY A 87 -10.40 -5.68 -5.88
CA GLY A 87 -8.97 -5.42 -5.84
C GLY A 87 -8.45 -5.03 -4.45
N ALA A 88 -9.24 -4.29 -3.65
CA ALA A 88 -8.89 -3.92 -2.29
C ALA A 88 -8.81 -5.15 -1.38
N PHE A 89 -9.86 -5.98 -1.42
CA PHE A 89 -9.93 -7.21 -0.65
C PHE A 89 -8.85 -8.22 -1.05
N LEU A 90 -8.52 -8.35 -2.35
CA LEU A 90 -7.41 -9.20 -2.79
C LEU A 90 -6.04 -8.70 -2.28
N SER A 91 -5.80 -7.38 -2.31
CA SER A 91 -4.55 -6.81 -1.78
C SER A 91 -4.42 -7.05 -0.27
N CYS A 92 -5.52 -6.90 0.47
CA CYS A 92 -5.59 -7.20 1.90
C CYS A 92 -5.41 -8.69 2.19
N ALA A 93 -5.95 -9.58 1.36
CA ALA A 93 -5.78 -11.02 1.47
C ALA A 93 -4.32 -11.47 1.29
N PHE A 94 -3.61 -10.90 0.31
CA PHE A 94 -2.18 -11.18 0.09
C PHE A 94 -1.30 -10.71 1.24
N TRP A 95 -1.60 -9.53 1.82
CA TRP A 95 -0.92 -9.00 3.00
C TRP A 95 -1.21 -9.86 4.24
N SER A 96 -2.48 -10.15 4.52
CA SER A 96 -2.94 -10.96 5.66
C SER A 96 -2.36 -12.39 5.68
N ASN A 97 -1.92 -12.91 4.53
CA ASN A 97 -1.35 -14.26 4.40
C ASN A 97 0.17 -14.27 4.18
N GLY A 98 0.83 -13.10 4.11
CA GLY A 98 2.29 -12.98 3.95
C GLY A 98 2.84 -13.67 2.70
N LEU A 99 2.05 -13.77 1.62
CA LEU A 99 2.42 -14.55 0.44
C LEU A 99 3.34 -13.81 -0.54
N ILE A 100 3.00 -12.55 -0.82
CA ILE A 100 3.68 -11.69 -1.82
C ILE A 100 4.05 -10.33 -1.21
N ILE A 101 3.29 -9.90 -0.20
CA ILE A 101 3.37 -8.55 0.38
C ILE A 101 3.48 -8.70 1.89
N TYR A 102 4.59 -8.23 2.45
CA TYR A 102 4.84 -8.24 3.90
C TYR A 102 4.45 -6.90 4.54
N ASP A 103 4.67 -5.79 3.82
CA ASP A 103 4.40 -4.43 4.30
C ASP A 103 3.01 -3.91 3.94
N ALA A 104 2.35 -3.24 4.88
CA ALA A 104 1.07 -2.58 4.66
C ALA A 104 1.14 -1.52 3.52
N GLN A 105 2.26 -0.78 3.43
CA GLN A 105 2.50 0.17 2.33
C GLN A 105 2.44 -0.53 0.96
N GLY A 106 3.05 -1.72 0.85
CA GLY A 106 3.01 -2.52 -0.37
C GLY A 106 1.59 -2.87 -0.79
N ALA A 107 0.72 -3.22 0.17
CA ALA A 107 -0.67 -3.57 -0.08
C ALA A 107 -1.50 -2.39 -0.62
N PHE A 108 -1.25 -1.17 -0.14
CA PHE A 108 -1.88 0.03 -0.70
C PHE A 108 -1.36 0.36 -2.11
N VAL A 109 -0.07 0.18 -2.36
CA VAL A 109 0.55 0.44 -3.67
C VAL A 109 0.10 -0.58 -4.74
N SER A 110 -0.14 -1.84 -4.38
CA SER A 110 -0.59 -2.90 -5.29
C SER A 110 -2.10 -2.93 -5.55
N TRP A 111 -2.91 -2.37 -4.64
CA TRP A 111 -4.38 -2.32 -4.78
C TRP A 111 -4.85 -1.82 -6.17
N PRO A 112 -4.43 -0.63 -6.67
CA PRO A 112 -4.88 -0.16 -7.98
C PRO A 112 -4.47 -1.11 -9.13
N LEU A 113 -3.35 -1.83 -9.02
CA LEU A 113 -2.94 -2.82 -10.03
C LEU A 113 -3.86 -4.05 -10.00
N PHE A 114 -4.16 -4.61 -8.83
CA PHE A 114 -5.11 -5.71 -8.71
C PHE A 114 -6.51 -5.34 -9.22
N SER A 115 -6.93 -4.09 -9.04
CA SER A 115 -8.19 -3.60 -9.59
C SER A 115 -8.24 -3.61 -11.12
N VAL A 116 -7.17 -3.16 -11.79
CA VAL A 116 -7.05 -3.25 -13.25
C VAL A 116 -7.12 -4.70 -13.71
N VAL A 117 -6.46 -5.63 -13.00
CA VAL A 117 -6.47 -7.06 -13.34
C VAL A 117 -7.89 -7.64 -13.26
N PHE A 118 -8.66 -7.37 -12.20
CA PHE A 118 -10.06 -7.80 -12.10
C PHE A 118 -10.96 -7.16 -13.18
N ALA A 119 -10.78 -5.86 -13.44
CA ALA A 119 -11.54 -5.15 -14.46
C ALA A 119 -11.27 -5.73 -15.86
N GLY A 120 -10.01 -6.07 -16.15
CA GLY A 120 -9.62 -6.79 -17.36
C GLY A 120 -10.21 -8.20 -17.42
N TYR A 121 -10.07 -8.99 -16.35
CA TYR A 121 -10.57 -10.36 -16.23
C TYR A 121 -12.06 -10.48 -16.60
N SER A 122 -12.90 -9.58 -16.05
CA SER A 122 -14.34 -9.53 -16.36
C SER A 122 -14.69 -9.26 -17.83
N ARG A 123 -13.75 -8.74 -18.63
CA ARG A 123 -13.92 -8.41 -20.05
C ARG A 123 -13.42 -9.50 -21.00
N PHE A 124 -12.52 -10.38 -20.53
CA PHE A 124 -12.05 -11.54 -21.29
C PHE A 124 -12.98 -12.75 -21.17
N ILE A 125 -13.78 -12.82 -20.10
CA ILE A 125 -14.74 -13.91 -19.85
C ILE A 125 -16.14 -13.47 -20.29
N GLN A 126 -16.67 -14.20 -21.28
CA GLN A 126 -18.09 -14.16 -21.64
C GLN A 126 -18.80 -15.39 -21.07
N PRO A 127 -20.14 -15.41 -20.92
CA PRO A 127 -20.89 -16.60 -20.56
C PRO A 127 -20.79 -17.67 -21.67
N GLY A 128 -19.73 -18.48 -21.62
CA GLY A 128 -19.44 -19.58 -22.54
C GLY A 128 -17.94 -19.94 -22.51
N PRO A 129 -17.55 -21.17 -22.88
CA PRO A 129 -16.15 -21.65 -22.82
C PRO A 129 -15.25 -21.08 -23.94
N THR A 130 -15.56 -19.91 -24.48
CA THR A 130 -14.86 -19.30 -25.63
C THR A 130 -14.16 -18.00 -25.23
N PHE A 131 -12.84 -18.05 -25.18
CA PHE A 131 -12.01 -16.84 -25.03
C PHE A 131 -12.10 -15.98 -26.28
N LYS A 132 -12.82 -14.86 -26.21
CA LYS A 132 -12.89 -13.89 -27.30
C LYS A 132 -11.81 -12.82 -27.14
N THR A 133 -10.99 -12.60 -28.15
CA THR A 133 -10.05 -11.47 -28.15
C THR A 133 -10.86 -10.16 -28.17
N PRO A 134 -10.64 -9.21 -27.23
CA PRO A 134 -11.45 -8.01 -27.13
C PRO A 134 -11.35 -7.11 -28.37
N ASN A 135 -12.41 -6.35 -28.63
CA ASN A 135 -12.50 -5.45 -29.78
C ASN A 135 -11.52 -4.26 -29.64
N ALA A 136 -11.19 -3.56 -30.73
CA ALA A 136 -10.16 -2.52 -30.75
C ALA A 136 -10.37 -1.44 -29.67
N ASP A 137 -11.61 -0.99 -29.46
CA ASP A 137 -11.92 0.04 -28.46
C ASP A 137 -11.85 -0.48 -27.02
N GLN A 138 -12.21 -1.74 -26.79
CA GLN A 138 -12.04 -2.37 -25.48
C GLN A 138 -10.55 -2.47 -25.11
N ARG A 139 -9.66 -2.73 -26.09
CA ARG A 139 -8.21 -2.74 -25.85
C ARG A 139 -7.68 -1.36 -25.44
N ARG A 140 -8.14 -0.29 -26.10
CA ARG A 140 -7.79 1.09 -25.73
C ARG A 140 -8.21 1.39 -24.29
N ASP A 141 -9.42 1.03 -23.91
CA ASP A 141 -9.95 1.25 -22.56
C ASP A 141 -9.20 0.43 -21.49
N LEU A 142 -8.81 -0.83 -21.79
CA LEU A 142 -7.90 -1.60 -20.91
C LEU A 142 -6.54 -0.91 -20.72
N VAL A 143 -5.96 -0.36 -21.79
CA VAL A 143 -4.68 0.36 -21.73
C VAL A 143 -4.82 1.63 -20.89
N ILE A 144 -5.87 2.42 -21.10
CA ILE A 144 -6.15 3.63 -20.30
C ILE A 144 -6.32 3.24 -18.81
N LEU A 145 -7.11 2.21 -18.51
CA LEU A 145 -7.30 1.74 -17.14
C LEU A 145 -5.99 1.27 -16.49
N GLY A 146 -5.13 0.59 -17.26
CA GLY A 146 -3.79 0.19 -16.83
C GLY A 146 -2.86 1.38 -16.54
N LEU A 147 -2.84 2.40 -17.40
CA LEU A 147 -2.09 3.64 -17.16
C LEU A 147 -2.59 4.35 -15.91
N VAL A 148 -3.91 4.44 -15.71
CA VAL A 148 -4.51 5.02 -14.50
C VAL A 148 -4.14 4.22 -13.24
N GLY A 149 -4.19 2.89 -13.30
CA GLY A 149 -3.76 2.03 -12.19
C GLY A 149 -2.28 2.18 -11.83
N MET A 150 -1.40 2.30 -12.84
CA MET A 150 0.02 2.60 -12.64
C MET A 150 0.24 4.00 -12.06
N LEU A 151 -0.50 5.01 -12.53
CA LEU A 151 -0.43 6.38 -12.02
C LEU A 151 -0.82 6.44 -10.54
N PHE A 152 -1.91 5.79 -10.14
CA PHE A 152 -2.30 5.67 -8.74
C PHE A 152 -1.26 4.90 -7.91
N SER A 153 -0.71 3.80 -8.42
CA SER A 153 0.35 3.04 -7.74
C SER A 153 1.60 3.90 -7.48
N CYS A 154 2.01 4.68 -8.49
CA CYS A 154 3.10 5.66 -8.38
C CYS A 154 2.76 6.76 -7.35
N TRP A 155 1.54 7.30 -7.39
CA TRP A 155 1.07 8.34 -6.47
C TRP A 155 1.09 7.89 -5.01
N PHE A 156 0.59 6.68 -4.70
CA PHE A 156 0.65 6.13 -3.35
C PHE A 156 2.10 5.95 -2.87
N ARG A 157 2.99 5.47 -3.74
CA ARG A 157 4.41 5.32 -3.39
C ARG A 157 5.10 6.67 -3.14
N PHE A 158 4.76 7.69 -3.91
CA PHE A 158 5.23 9.06 -3.69
C PHE A 158 4.70 9.66 -2.38
N HIS A 159 3.44 9.40 -2.04
CA HIS A 159 2.84 9.84 -0.77
C HIS A 159 3.56 9.24 0.45
N PHE A 160 3.84 7.94 0.47
CA PHE A 160 4.61 7.32 1.55
C PHE A 160 6.02 7.92 1.66
N LEU A 161 6.71 8.11 0.53
CA LEU A 161 8.03 8.74 0.51
C LEU A 161 8.01 10.17 1.09
N LEU A 162 6.97 10.97 0.81
CA LEU A 162 6.79 12.30 1.42
C LEU A 162 6.54 12.23 2.92
N GLN A 163 5.79 11.24 3.41
CA GLN A 163 5.59 11.02 4.84
C GLN A 163 6.90 10.67 5.54
N ASP A 164 7.71 9.78 4.94
CA ASP A 164 9.03 9.41 5.47
C ASP A 164 9.97 10.63 5.52
N PHE A 165 10.02 11.45 4.47
CA PHE A 165 10.76 12.73 4.50
C PHE A 165 10.26 13.68 5.60
N SER A 166 8.94 13.82 5.77
CA SER A 166 8.36 14.69 6.81
C SER A 166 8.69 14.23 8.22
N ASN A 167 8.90 12.93 8.44
CA ASN A 167 9.29 12.38 9.75
C ASN A 167 10.78 12.62 10.08
N ILE A 168 11.64 12.77 9.08
CA ILE A 168 13.09 12.98 9.25
C ILE A 168 13.43 14.46 9.53
N ILE A 169 12.73 15.40 8.89
CA ILE A 169 12.95 16.85 9.01
C ILE A 169 12.95 17.36 10.48
N PRO A 170 12.01 17.01 11.38
CA PRO A 170 12.03 17.50 12.76
C PRO A 170 13.25 17.07 13.58
N VAL A 171 13.98 16.02 13.16
CA VAL A 171 15.22 15.58 13.82
C VAL A 171 16.44 16.39 13.37
N LEU A 172 16.43 16.90 12.14
CA LEU A 172 17.56 17.66 11.56
C LEU A 172 17.62 19.12 12.03
N LEU A 173 16.45 19.70 12.31
CA LEU A 173 16.34 21.09 12.77
C LEU A 173 17.11 21.35 14.09
N PRO A 174 16.88 20.65 15.21
CA PRO A 174 17.59 20.96 16.47
C PRO A 174 19.11 20.72 16.38
N ILE A 175 19.56 19.71 15.62
CA ILE A 175 20.99 19.37 15.50
C ILE A 175 21.76 20.46 14.75
N THR A 176 21.16 21.09 13.73
CA THR A 176 21.82 22.15 12.95
C THR A 176 21.94 23.46 13.73
N TRP A 177 21.01 23.82 14.63
CA TRP A 177 21.18 24.99 15.50
C TRP A 177 22.23 24.79 16.61
N ILE A 178 22.45 23.55 17.08
CA ILE A 178 23.43 23.24 18.14
C ILE A 178 24.86 23.11 17.57
N ALA A 179 25.03 22.71 16.31
CA ALA A 179 26.35 22.52 15.69
C ALA A 179 26.96 23.79 15.06
N VAL A 180 26.18 24.83 14.77
CA VAL A 180 26.63 26.04 14.05
C VAL A 180 27.39 27.11 14.88
N PRO A 181 27.40 27.18 16.23
CA PRO A 181 28.22 28.18 16.93
C PRO A 181 29.72 27.85 16.99
N LEU A 182 30.17 26.65 16.57
CA LEU A 182 31.56 26.20 16.78
C LEU A 182 32.47 26.21 15.53
N SER A 183 31.92 26.24 14.32
CA SER A 183 32.71 26.16 13.07
C SER A 183 32.77 27.45 12.26
N CYS A 184 31.89 28.43 12.51
CA CYS A 184 31.95 29.78 11.90
C CYS A 184 32.93 30.75 12.59
N GLY A 185 33.70 30.30 13.60
CA GLY A 185 34.66 31.14 14.32
C GLY A 185 36.06 31.26 13.69
N LEU A 186 36.37 30.48 12.63
CA LEU A 186 37.75 30.26 12.17
C LEU A 186 38.09 30.82 10.76
N ILE A 187 37.16 31.55 10.12
CA ILE A 187 37.36 32.13 8.77
C ILE A 187 37.40 33.67 8.80
N LEU A 188 37.12 34.32 9.94
CA LEU A 188 37.17 35.78 10.13
C LEU A 188 38.39 36.26 10.93
N ALA A 189 39.58 35.81 10.54
CA ALA A 189 40.86 36.37 10.97
C ALA A 189 41.73 36.61 9.72
N PRO A 190 41.62 37.80 9.10
CA PRO A 190 42.47 38.90 9.57
C PRO A 190 41.81 40.30 9.42
N TYR A 191 40.84 40.67 10.27
CA TYR A 191 40.25 42.02 10.27
C TYR A 191 39.97 42.66 11.64
N GLN A 192 40.44 42.05 12.74
CA GLN A 192 40.16 42.52 14.12
C GLN A 192 41.40 43.00 14.90
N LEU A 193 42.53 43.27 14.22
CA LEU A 193 43.76 43.76 14.84
C LEU A 193 43.74 45.29 15.11
N LEU A 194 42.56 45.86 15.41
CA LEU A 194 42.38 47.31 15.63
C LEU A 194 41.28 47.70 16.64
N ALA A 195 41.02 46.85 17.64
CA ALA A 195 40.43 47.18 18.95
C ALA A 195 40.58 45.93 19.84
N GLY A 196 40.94 45.97 21.12
CA GLY A 196 41.01 47.09 22.04
C GLY A 196 40.23 46.75 23.31
N LEU A 197 40.94 46.25 24.33
CA LEU A 197 40.50 46.01 25.73
C LEU A 197 39.68 44.72 26.04
N PRO A 198 39.70 44.20 27.30
CA PRO A 198 39.85 42.76 27.54
C PRO A 198 38.96 42.15 28.66
N PHE A 199 39.23 40.88 29.05
CA PHE A 199 38.76 40.17 30.28
C PHE A 199 37.22 40.09 30.45
N SER A 200 36.54 38.94 30.39
CA SER A 200 36.58 37.79 31.31
C SER A 200 35.49 36.77 30.86
N MET A 201 35.29 35.55 31.37
CA MET A 201 35.92 34.81 32.48
C MET A 201 36.14 33.33 32.09
N GLN A 202 35.66 32.33 32.86
CA GLN A 202 35.99 30.90 32.70
C GLN A 202 34.88 29.96 33.28
N PRO A 203 35.03 28.62 33.47
CA PRO A 203 34.32 27.64 32.64
C PRO A 203 33.55 26.55 33.45
N SER A 204 33.53 25.31 32.92
CA SER A 204 33.12 24.02 33.53
C SER A 204 31.66 23.61 33.24
N LEU A 205 31.32 22.32 33.04
CA LEU A 205 32.10 21.09 33.27
C LEU A 205 31.75 20.00 32.22
N LEU A 206 32.76 19.31 31.70
CA LEU A 206 32.60 18.09 30.88
C LEU A 206 32.24 16.90 31.79
N SER A 207 31.14 16.21 31.52
CA SER A 207 30.89 14.89 32.10
C SER A 207 30.28 13.91 31.08
N VAL A 208 31.18 13.12 30.49
CA VAL A 208 31.02 11.68 30.21
C VAL A 208 29.61 11.21 29.82
N VAL A 209 29.36 11.04 28.53
CA VAL A 209 28.40 10.04 28.03
C VAL A 209 29.19 8.95 27.33
N ASN A 210 29.22 7.77 27.94
CA ASN A 210 29.87 6.59 27.38
C ASN A 210 29.16 6.12 26.10
N PHE A 211 29.94 5.79 25.08
CA PHE A 211 29.50 5.00 23.93
C PHE A 211 29.27 3.55 24.35
N PRO A 212 28.09 2.96 24.13
CA PRO A 212 27.96 1.52 23.94
C PRO A 212 28.24 1.19 22.47
N SER A 213 29.30 0.42 22.24
CA SER A 213 29.65 -0.12 20.92
C SER A 213 28.59 -1.11 20.41
N VAL A 214 27.95 -0.81 19.28
CA VAL A 214 27.12 -1.77 18.53
C VAL A 214 27.94 -2.31 17.34
N PRO A 215 28.23 -3.62 17.28
CA PRO A 215 28.99 -4.19 16.17
C PRO A 215 28.10 -4.58 14.97
N GLY A 216 28.62 -4.35 13.76
CA GLY A 216 28.46 -5.32 12.68
C GLY A 216 27.29 -5.18 11.69
N TRP A 217 27.21 -4.08 10.95
CA TRP A 217 26.67 -4.11 9.57
C TRP A 217 27.53 -3.25 8.65
N MET A 218 28.45 -3.89 7.93
CA MET A 218 29.29 -3.27 6.91
C MET A 218 29.14 -4.07 5.60
N PRO A 219 28.38 -3.58 4.61
CA PRO A 219 28.43 -4.13 3.26
C PRO A 219 29.76 -3.69 2.62
N SER A 220 30.55 -4.65 2.16
CA SER A 220 31.84 -4.40 1.51
C SER A 220 31.71 -3.48 0.29
N ALA A 221 32.56 -2.45 0.22
CA ALA A 221 32.76 -1.68 -1.00
C ALA A 221 33.32 -2.60 -2.11
N GLY A 222 32.52 -2.86 -3.16
CA GLY A 222 32.96 -3.81 -4.19
C GLY A 222 31.94 -4.22 -5.25
N SER A 223 31.09 -3.31 -5.77
CA SER A 223 30.37 -3.50 -7.06
C SER A 223 29.66 -2.22 -7.56
N ILE A 224 30.40 -1.13 -7.75
CA ILE A 224 29.94 0.01 -8.58
C ILE A 224 30.71 -0.02 -9.90
N ALA A 225 30.51 -1.09 -10.69
CA ALA A 225 31.25 -1.31 -11.93
C ALA A 225 30.53 -2.20 -12.96
N CYS A 226 29.19 -2.37 -12.93
CA CYS A 226 28.50 -3.13 -13.97
C CYS A 226 26.97 -2.88 -14.04
N LEU A 227 26.51 -1.77 -14.64
CA LEU A 227 25.19 -1.73 -15.32
C LEU A 227 24.97 -0.58 -16.34
N HIS A 228 26.02 0.08 -16.85
CA HIS A 228 25.87 1.12 -17.89
C HIS A 228 25.89 0.53 -19.32
N ARG A 229 25.18 -0.60 -19.52
CA ARG A 229 25.10 -1.28 -20.83
C ARG A 229 23.84 -2.14 -20.94
N PHE A 230 22.67 -1.51 -21.10
CA PHE A 230 21.52 -2.08 -21.83
C PHE A 230 20.49 -0.97 -22.14
N LEU A 231 20.76 -0.18 -23.18
CA LEU A 231 19.75 0.56 -23.93
C LEU A 231 19.87 0.14 -25.41
N PRO A 232 18.74 -0.04 -26.13
CA PRO A 232 18.73 -0.86 -27.35
C PRO A 232 19.22 -0.10 -28.59
N SER A 233 20.15 -0.72 -29.32
CA SER A 233 20.61 -0.25 -30.63
C SER A 233 19.81 -0.95 -31.73
N ALA A 234 18.64 -0.40 -32.10
CA ALA A 234 17.76 -0.97 -33.13
C ALA A 234 17.12 0.10 -34.03
N VAL A 235 17.93 1.03 -34.55
CA VAL A 235 17.54 1.95 -35.63
C VAL A 235 18.73 2.14 -36.59
N ARG A 236 18.47 2.01 -37.90
CA ARG A 236 19.31 2.41 -39.05
C ARG A 236 20.39 1.44 -39.55
N ARG A 237 19.97 0.40 -40.29
CA ARG A 237 19.98 0.39 -41.78
C ARG A 237 19.03 -0.69 -42.30
#